data_AF-A0A1A0KGR4-F1
#
_entry.id   AF-A0A1A0KGR4-F1
#
_cell.length_a   1.000
_cell.length_b   1.000
_cell.length_c   1.000
_cell.angle_alpha   90.00
_cell.angle_beta   90.00
_cell.angle_gamma   90.00
#
_symmetry.space_group_name_H-M   'P 1'
#
loop_
_entity.id
_entity.type
_entity.pdbx_description
1 polymer ?
#
loop_
_entity_poly.entity_id
_entity_poly.type
_entity_poly.pdbx_seq_one_letter_code
_entity_poly.pdbx_strand_id
1 'polypeptide(L)'
;MCGAAFDGESFVRATVESAGPCPARADYIEICFSTTEGRWKWCFPEPDPADCPAEPTTDLAFTLDNYGAQAHPIVGGRIQPAILSAAALPMVLAGTPVHISRRLVVMCR
;
A
#
# COMPACT_ATOMS: atom_id res chain seq x y z
N MET A 1 -0.30 -7.10 -21.48
CA MET A 1 -0.30 -6.59 -20.09
C MET A 1 -1.67 -6.87 -19.47
N CYS A 2 -1.73 -7.73 -18.45
CA CYS A 2 -2.98 -8.32 -17.91
C CYS A 2 -3.52 -7.63 -16.65
N GLY A 3 -3.15 -6.37 -16.39
CA GLY A 3 -3.62 -5.62 -15.23
C GLY A 3 -5.03 -5.05 -15.40
N ALA A 4 -5.80 -5.01 -14.30
CA ALA A 4 -7.08 -4.33 -14.24
C ALA A 4 -6.90 -2.82 -14.42
N ALA A 5 -7.90 -2.13 -14.97
CA ALA A 5 -7.86 -0.67 -15.06
C ALA A 5 -7.87 -0.07 -13.65
N PHE A 6 -7.01 0.91 -13.39
CA PHE A 6 -7.11 1.71 -12.18
C PHE A 6 -8.34 2.62 -12.28
N ASP A 7 -9.24 2.51 -11.31
CA ASP A 7 -10.46 3.30 -11.22
C ASP A 7 -10.34 4.31 -10.07
N GLY A 8 -10.28 5.60 -10.39
CA GLY A 8 -10.16 6.65 -9.37
C GLY A 8 -11.35 6.75 -8.41
N GLU A 9 -12.51 6.19 -8.75
CA GLU A 9 -13.68 6.21 -7.86
C GLU A 9 -13.56 5.17 -6.74
N SER A 10 -13.01 3.99 -7.04
CA SER A 10 -12.85 2.89 -6.07
C SER A 10 -11.69 3.10 -5.08
N PHE A 11 -10.83 4.08 -5.32
CA PHE A 11 -9.65 4.36 -4.52
C PHE A 11 -9.66 5.80 -4.00
N VAL A 12 -8.94 6.04 -2.91
CA VAL A 12 -8.69 7.36 -2.36
C VAL A 12 -7.18 7.56 -2.19
N ARG A 13 -6.70 8.74 -2.56
CA ARG A 13 -5.28 9.08 -2.36
C ARG A 13 -4.97 9.15 -0.87
N ALA A 14 -3.81 8.61 -0.51
CA ALA A 14 -3.35 8.54 0.86
C ALA A 14 -2.01 9.24 1.03
N THR A 15 -1.79 9.75 2.24
CA THR A 15 -0.51 10.27 2.70
C THR A 15 -0.07 9.48 3.94
N VAL A 16 1.23 9.26 4.07
CA VAL A 16 1.80 8.67 5.29
C VAL A 16 1.76 9.73 6.38
N GLU A 17 1.03 9.46 7.45
CA GLU A 17 0.94 10.33 8.64
C GLU A 17 2.00 9.95 9.67
N SER A 18 2.23 8.65 9.86
CA SER A 18 3.26 8.15 10.77
C SER A 18 3.74 6.75 10.38
N ALA A 19 4.98 6.43 10.76
CA ALA A 19 5.56 5.10 10.68
C ALA A 19 6.20 4.74 12.02
N GLY A 20 6.02 3.51 12.50
CA GLY A 20 6.61 3.05 13.75
C GLY A 20 6.50 1.54 13.96
N PRO A 21 6.98 1.01 15.09
CA PRO A 21 6.88 -0.43 15.39
C PRO A 21 5.41 -0.89 15.40
N CYS A 22 5.14 -2.04 14.78
CA CYS A 22 3.79 -2.61 14.79
C CYS A 22 3.45 -3.18 16.18
N PRO A 23 2.29 -2.81 16.78
CA PRO A 23 1.91 -3.29 18.10
C PRO A 23 1.59 -4.79 18.14
N ALA A 24 1.21 -5.37 17.00
CA ALA A 24 0.85 -6.79 16.90
C ALA A 24 2.07 -7.72 16.71
N ARG A 25 3.17 -7.22 16.16
CA ARG A 25 4.34 -8.00 15.75
C ARG A 25 5.62 -7.17 15.79
N ALA A 26 6.63 -7.67 16.49
CA ALA A 26 7.88 -6.95 16.70
C ALA A 26 8.74 -6.78 15.42
N ASP A 27 8.59 -7.69 14.46
CA ASP A 27 9.30 -7.73 13.18
C ASP A 27 8.59 -6.92 12.06
N TYR A 28 7.62 -6.09 12.44
CA TYR A 28 6.75 -5.37 11.52
C TYR A 28 6.74 -3.87 11.84
N ILE A 29 6.54 -3.07 10.80
CA ILE A 29 6.39 -1.62 10.88
C ILE A 29 4.92 -1.28 10.58
N GLU A 30 4.24 -0.61 11.51
CA GLU A 30 2.92 -0.01 11.29
C GLU A 30 3.07 1.31 10.54
N ILE A 31 2.36 1.43 9.41
CA ILE A 31 2.16 2.69 8.72
C ILE A 31 0.73 3.16 8.97
N CYS A 32 0.58 4.41 9.43
CA CYS A 32 -0.71 5.08 9.49
C CYS A 32 -0.86 5.96 8.24
N PHE A 33 -1.82 5.61 7.40
CA PHE A 33 -2.20 6.38 6.24
C PHE A 33 -3.37 7.29 6.59
N SER A 34 -3.27 8.56 6.22
CA SER A 34 -4.39 9.50 6.25
C SER A 34 -4.98 9.68 4.85
N THR A 35 -6.30 9.73 4.76
CA THR A 35 -7.06 9.97 3.54
C THR A 35 -8.15 10.99 3.83
N THR A 36 -8.80 11.52 2.79
CA THR A 36 -9.98 12.39 2.95
C THR A 36 -11.18 11.69 3.60
N GLU A 37 -11.17 10.36 3.69
CA GLU A 37 -12.28 9.54 4.20
C GLU A 37 -12.01 8.91 5.56
N GLY A 38 -10.82 9.11 6.11
CA GLY A 38 -10.39 8.55 7.39
C GLY A 38 -8.96 8.06 7.35
N ARG A 39 -8.55 7.42 8.45
CA ARG A 39 -7.24 6.80 8.58
C ARG A 39 -7.34 5.30 8.33
N TRP A 40 -6.30 4.74 7.74
CA TRP A 40 -6.11 3.30 7.63
C TRP A 40 -4.72 2.93 8.12
N LYS A 41 -4.62 1.91 8.95
CA LYS A 41 -3.36 1.43 9.49
C LYS A 41 -3.07 0.05 8.93
N TRP A 42 -1.81 -0.19 8.59
CA TRP A 42 -1.38 -1.52 8.18
C TRP A 42 0.03 -1.81 8.66
N CYS A 43 0.25 -3.04 9.13
CA CYS A 43 1.56 -3.53 9.51
C CYS A 43 2.22 -4.24 8.34
N PHE A 44 3.40 -3.79 7.97
CA PHE A 44 4.24 -4.36 6.94
C PHE A 44 5.37 -5.15 7.59
N PRO A 45 5.78 -6.30 7.05
CA PRO A 45 7.03 -6.93 7.46
C PRO A 45 8.18 -5.94 7.25
N GLU A 46 9.14 -5.93 8.16
CA GLU A 46 10.38 -5.15 7.97
C GLU A 46 11.07 -5.62 6.67
N PRO A 47 11.51 -4.70 5.79
CA PRO A 47 12.02 -5.08 4.48
C PRO A 47 13.44 -5.64 4.61
N ASP A 48 13.74 -6.71 3.87
CA ASP A 48 15.14 -7.07 3.63
C ASP A 48 15.74 -6.01 2.67
N PRO A 49 16.97 -5.51 2.90
CA PRO A 49 17.66 -4.67 1.92
C PRO A 49 17.68 -5.23 0.48
N ALA A 50 17.58 -6.55 0.31
CA ALA A 50 17.47 -7.21 -0.98
C ALA A 50 16.10 -7.07 -1.67
N ASP A 51 15.05 -6.69 -0.94
CA ASP A 51 13.67 -6.55 -1.43
C ASP A 51 13.40 -5.22 -2.14
N CYS A 52 14.43 -4.37 -2.30
CA CYS A 52 14.30 -3.11 -3.01
C CYS A 52 13.95 -3.34 -4.49
N PRO A 53 12.80 -2.82 -4.97
CA PRO A 53 12.37 -2.98 -6.35
C PRO A 53 13.38 -2.36 -7.32
N ALA A 54 13.69 -3.07 -8.41
CA ALA A 54 14.62 -2.60 -9.44
C ALA A 54 14.00 -1.57 -10.41
N GLU A 55 12.67 -1.51 -10.51
CA GLU A 55 11.97 -0.63 -11.45
C GLU A 55 11.23 0.53 -10.76
N PRO A 56 11.25 1.73 -11.35
CA PRO A 56 10.52 2.88 -10.83
C PRO A 56 9.01 2.64 -10.99
N THR A 57 8.33 2.39 -9.87
CA THR A 57 6.87 2.39 -9.79
C THR A 57 6.39 3.82 -9.54
N THR A 58 5.44 4.32 -10.33
CA THR A 58 4.95 5.71 -10.18
C THR A 58 3.93 5.84 -9.08
N ASP A 59 3.10 4.81 -8.84
CA ASP A 59 2.07 4.82 -7.80
C ASP A 59 1.80 3.40 -7.28
N LEU A 60 1.35 3.30 -6.04
CA LEU A 60 0.87 2.06 -5.43
C LEU A 60 -0.64 2.11 -5.20
N ALA A 61 -1.31 0.99 -5.44
CA ALA A 61 -2.68 0.71 -5.03
C ALA A 61 -2.68 -0.34 -3.91
N PHE A 62 -3.30 -0.02 -2.77
CA PHE A 62 -3.62 -1.01 -1.74
C PHE A 62 -5.06 -1.47 -1.90
N THR A 63 -5.25 -2.77 -2.08
CA THR A 63 -6.55 -3.42 -2.29
C THR A 63 -6.86 -4.38 -1.16
N LEU A 64 -8.13 -4.75 -1.01
CA LEU A 64 -8.54 -5.87 -0.17
C LEU A 64 -8.98 -7.01 -1.09
N ASP A 65 -8.27 -8.14 -1.03
CA ASP A 65 -8.62 -9.38 -1.73
C ASP A 65 -8.88 -10.51 -0.71
N ASN A 66 -9.12 -11.73 -1.18
CA ASN A 66 -9.43 -12.93 -0.40
C ASN A 66 -8.35 -13.29 0.63
N TYR A 67 -7.12 -12.81 0.43
CA TYR A 67 -5.98 -13.03 1.33
C TYR A 67 -5.67 -11.84 2.24
N GLY A 68 -6.55 -10.84 2.27
CA GLY A 68 -6.38 -9.61 3.04
C GLY A 68 -5.86 -8.45 2.19
N ALA A 69 -5.23 -7.48 2.85
CA ALA A 69 -4.71 -6.30 2.18
C ALA A 69 -3.49 -6.66 1.32
N GLN A 70 -3.43 -6.12 0.11
CA GLN A 70 -2.37 -6.38 -0.86
C GLN A 70 -1.87 -5.09 -1.50
N ALA A 71 -0.58 -5.06 -1.83
CA ALA A 71 0.07 -3.92 -2.47
C ALA A 71 0.25 -4.19 -3.97
N HIS A 72 -0.17 -3.27 -4.82
CA HIS A 72 -0.09 -3.41 -6.27
C HIS A 72 0.57 -2.18 -6.90
N PRO A 73 1.57 -2.34 -7.77
CA PRO A 73 2.05 -1.26 -8.62
C PRO A 73 0.94 -0.80 -9.58
N ILE A 74 0.87 0.51 -9.82
CA ILE A 74 0.11 1.08 -10.93
C ILE A 74 1.10 1.47 -12.01
N VAL A 75 0.95 0.88 -13.21
CA VAL A 75 1.80 1.14 -14.36
C VAL A 75 0.91 1.45 -15.56
N GLY A 76 1.07 2.65 -16.15
CA GLY A 76 0.25 3.09 -17.28
C GLY A 76 -1.25 3.09 -16.99
N GLY A 77 -1.65 3.47 -15.77
CA GLY A 77 -3.05 3.49 -15.33
C GLY A 77 -3.66 2.10 -15.12
N ARG A 78 -2.84 1.05 -14.98
CA ARG A 78 -3.28 -0.32 -14.73
C ARG A 78 -2.67 -0.87 -13.46
N ILE A 79 -3.52 -1.49 -12.65
CA ILE A 79 -3.14 -2.24 -11.45
C ILE A 79 -2.45 -3.53 -11.89
N GLN A 80 -1.17 -3.65 -11.56
CA GLN A 80 -0.35 -4.83 -11.84
C GLN A 80 -0.56 -5.91 -10.77
N PRO A 81 -0.02 -7.13 -10.95
CA PRO A 81 -0.05 -8.15 -9.91
C PRO A 81 0.51 -7.65 -8.57
N ALA A 82 0.03 -8.24 -7.47
CA ALA A 82 0.48 -7.87 -6.15
C ALA A 82 1.98 -8.11 -5.98
N ILE A 83 2.64 -7.21 -5.26
CA ILE A 83 4.02 -7.36 -4.79
C ILE A 83 4.01 -7.75 -3.30
N LEU A 84 5.15 -8.20 -2.81
CA LEU A 84 5.33 -8.45 -1.38
C LEU A 84 5.12 -7.15 -0.59
N SER A 85 4.40 -7.23 0.53
CA SER A 85 4.23 -6.08 1.42
C SER A 85 5.58 -5.55 1.92
N ALA A 86 6.55 -6.44 2.16
CA ALA A 86 7.93 -6.06 2.48
C ALA A 86 8.55 -5.17 1.38
N ALA A 87 8.38 -5.51 0.10
CA ALA A 87 8.87 -4.71 -1.02
C ALA A 87 8.11 -3.38 -1.21
N ALA A 88 6.83 -3.33 -0.82
CA ALA A 88 6.03 -2.11 -0.90
C ALA A 88 6.43 -1.07 0.17
N LEU A 89 6.88 -1.51 1.34
CA LEU A 89 7.18 -0.61 2.46
C LEU A 89 8.31 0.41 2.13
N PRO A 90 9.47 0.03 1.58
CA PRO A 90 10.49 0.98 1.13
C PRO A 90 9.95 2.01 0.14
N MET A 91 9.07 1.60 -0.80
CA MET A 91 8.45 2.53 -1.75
C MET A 91 7.56 3.56 -1.04
N VAL A 92 6.72 3.10 -0.09
CA VAL A 92 5.87 3.97 0.72
C VAL A 92 6.71 4.98 1.51
N LEU A 93 7.78 4.52 2.15
CA LEU A 93 8.68 5.37 2.93
C LEU A 93 9.49 6.34 2.06
N ALA A 94 9.81 5.96 0.82
CA ALA A 94 10.42 6.84 -0.18
C ALA A 94 9.46 7.88 -0.76
N GLY A 95 8.17 7.84 -0.37
CA GLY A 95 7.16 8.80 -0.79
C GLY A 95 6.48 8.46 -2.12
N THR A 96 6.55 7.22 -2.59
CA THR A 96 5.75 6.76 -3.73
C THR A 96 4.27 7.07 -3.46
N PRO A 97 3.56 7.74 -4.37
CA PRO A 97 2.14 8.02 -4.20
C PRO A 97 1.33 6.75 -3.92
N VAL A 98 0.45 6.84 -2.93
CA VAL A 98 -0.36 5.72 -2.48
C VAL A 98 -1.84 6.01 -2.72
N HIS A 99 -2.54 5.00 -3.21
CA HIS A 99 -3.99 4.96 -3.38
C HIS A 99 -4.54 3.78 -2.60
N ILE A 100 -5.46 3.99 -1.68
CA ILE A 100 -6.06 2.94 -0.85
C ILE A 100 -7.47 2.68 -1.34
N SER A 101 -7.84 1.42 -1.51
CA SER A 101 -9.22 1.04 -1.80
C SER A 101 -10.12 1.57 -0.68
N ARG A 102 -11.20 2.26 -1.04
CA ARG A 102 -12.15 2.81 -0.05
C ARG A 102 -12.69 1.74 0.91
N ARG A 103 -12.77 0.49 0.47
CA ARG A 103 -13.17 -0.67 1.30
C ARG A 103 -12.26 -0.85 2.53
N LEU A 104 -10.94 -0.64 2.37
CA LEU A 104 -9.99 -0.73 3.48
C LEU A 104 -10.18 0.39 4.51
N VAL A 105 -10.45 1.62 4.03
CA VAL A 105 -10.64 2.79 4.90
C VAL A 105 -11.93 2.67 5.71
N VAL A 106 -13.02 2.19 5.09
CA VAL A 106 -14.33 2.06 5.75
C VAL A 106 -14.33 0.94 6.79
N MET A 107 -13.55 -0.13 6.61
CA MET A 107 -13.50 -1.25 7.56
C MET A 107 -12.76 -0.93 8.87
N CYS A 108 -12.02 0.18 8.93
CA CYS A 108 -11.28 0.61 10.14
C CYS A 108 -12.03 1.67 10.96
N ARG A 109 -13.31 1.93 10.67
CA ARG A 109 -14.20 2.76 11.49
C ARG A 109 -14.91 1.93 12.54
#